data_AF-A0A1B8QIV1-F1
#
_entry.id   AF-A0A1B8QIV1-F1
#
_cell.length_a   1.000
_cell.length_b   1.000
_cell.length_c   1.000
_cell.angle_alpha   90.00
_cell.angle_beta   90.00
_cell.angle_gamma   90.00
#
_symmetry.space_group_name_H-M   'P 1'
#
loop_
_entity.id
_entity.type
_entity.pdbx_description
1 polymer ?
#
loop_
_entity_poly.entity_id
_entity_poly.type
_entity_poly.pdbx_seq_one_letter_code
_entity_poly.pdbx_strand_id
1 'polypeptide(L)'
;MRLFNSTALILTVLIGMQASAHSTTASYYADKFNGRKTASGEIFSNDGMTCASNRYELGTYVEVTNVKTGESITCKVDDRIGKAGRIDLTKNAFKQLAPLSVGLLKVQVKPVDTDGKQENTADVMFAKDALAKQKLAQDEQRINKNNQDGTVHLAFDQDR
;
A
#
# COMPACT_ATOMS: atom_id res chain seq x y z
N MET A 1 44.74 -16.12 44.80
CA MET A 1 44.83 -17.01 43.63
C MET A 1 43.63 -16.69 42.74
N ARG A 2 43.84 -16.00 41.62
CA ARG A 2 42.78 -15.49 40.73
C ARG A 2 42.35 -16.61 39.78
N LEU A 3 41.09 -17.01 39.80
CA LEU A 3 40.51 -17.91 38.80
C LEU A 3 39.71 -17.08 37.79
N PHE A 4 39.96 -17.36 36.53
CA PHE A 4 39.62 -16.56 35.37
C PHE A 4 38.12 -16.64 35.05
N ASN A 5 37.47 -15.47 34.91
CA ASN A 5 36.15 -15.37 34.30
C ASN A 5 36.31 -15.53 32.78
N SER A 6 35.93 -16.69 32.23
CA SER A 6 35.85 -16.94 30.79
C SER A 6 34.71 -16.12 30.17
N THR A 7 35.03 -14.92 29.71
CA THR A 7 34.14 -14.13 28.86
C THR A 7 34.16 -14.70 27.45
N ALA A 8 33.04 -15.34 27.08
CA ALA A 8 32.77 -15.84 25.74
C ALA A 8 32.84 -14.69 24.72
N LEU A 9 33.75 -14.82 23.75
CA LEU A 9 33.82 -13.96 22.57
C LEU A 9 32.83 -14.47 21.52
N ILE A 10 31.54 -14.13 21.66
CA ILE A 10 30.57 -14.28 20.57
C ILE A 10 30.45 -12.93 19.89
N LEU A 11 31.29 -12.71 18.88
CA LEU A 11 31.18 -11.54 18.00
C LEU A 11 30.17 -11.86 16.90
N THR A 12 28.88 -11.76 17.21
CA THR A 12 27.82 -11.82 16.18
C THR A 12 27.82 -10.50 15.42
N VAL A 13 28.43 -10.50 14.23
CA VAL A 13 28.35 -9.39 13.29
C VAL A 13 26.97 -9.41 12.63
N LEU A 14 26.02 -8.68 13.22
CA LEU A 14 24.75 -8.32 12.57
C LEU A 14 25.05 -7.24 11.52
N ILE A 15 25.42 -7.67 10.31
CA ILE A 15 25.37 -6.77 9.14
C ILE A 15 23.89 -6.68 8.75
N GLY A 16 23.23 -5.60 9.15
CA GLY A 16 21.93 -5.25 8.61
C GLY A 16 22.08 -5.01 7.11
N MET A 17 21.40 -5.82 6.28
CA MET A 17 21.22 -5.54 4.86
C MET A 17 20.45 -4.21 4.74
N GLN A 18 21.16 -3.12 4.46
CA GLN A 18 20.51 -1.88 4.08
C GLN A 18 19.93 -2.05 2.67
N ALA A 19 18.60 -2.21 2.59
CA ALA A 19 17.85 -2.19 1.34
C ALA A 19 18.09 -0.84 0.63
N SER A 20 19.06 -0.82 -0.27
CA SER A 20 19.45 0.42 -0.97
C SER A 20 18.39 0.78 -2.01
N ALA A 21 17.78 1.95 -1.85
CA ALA A 21 16.84 2.49 -2.82
C ALA A 21 17.53 2.75 -4.18
N HIS A 22 16.85 2.42 -5.27
CA HIS A 22 17.33 2.58 -6.63
C HIS A 22 16.47 3.60 -7.38
N SER A 23 17.10 4.63 -7.93
CA SER A 23 16.42 5.62 -8.76
C SER A 23 16.23 5.10 -10.18
N THR A 24 14.99 5.13 -10.67
CA THR A 24 14.65 4.63 -12.01
C THR A 24 13.46 5.41 -12.61
N THR A 25 13.01 4.98 -13.78
CA THR A 25 11.80 5.52 -14.43
C THR A 25 10.69 4.47 -14.34
N ALA A 26 9.53 4.85 -13.85
CA ALA A 26 8.31 4.07 -13.88
C ALA A 26 7.50 4.38 -15.14
N SER A 27 6.86 3.37 -15.70
CA SER A 27 5.77 3.52 -16.66
C SER A 27 4.61 2.59 -16.29
N TYR A 28 3.61 2.44 -17.16
CA TYR A 28 2.51 1.50 -16.92
C TYR A 28 2.16 0.66 -18.14
N TYR A 29 1.57 -0.50 -17.90
CA TYR A 29 1.13 -1.43 -18.94
C TYR A 29 -0.05 -0.91 -19.78
N ALA A 30 -0.07 -1.26 -21.07
CA ALA A 30 -1.23 -1.05 -21.93
C ALA A 30 -2.34 -2.08 -21.65
N ASP A 31 -3.59 -1.77 -22.00
CA ASP A 31 -4.75 -2.64 -21.70
C ASP A 31 -4.68 -4.00 -22.40
N LYS A 32 -4.02 -4.06 -23.57
CA LYS A 32 -3.87 -5.28 -24.37
C LYS A 32 -3.16 -6.44 -23.65
N PHE A 33 -2.51 -6.16 -22.53
CA PHE A 33 -1.82 -7.16 -21.72
C PHE A 33 -2.74 -7.85 -20.71
N ASN A 34 -3.91 -7.28 -20.40
CA ASN A 34 -4.90 -7.92 -19.53
C ASN A 34 -5.22 -9.35 -19.99
N GLY A 35 -5.26 -10.29 -19.04
CA GLY A 35 -5.56 -11.69 -19.31
C GLY A 35 -4.37 -12.53 -19.80
N ARG A 36 -3.20 -11.93 -20.02
CA ARG A 36 -1.97 -12.67 -20.40
C ARG A 36 -1.25 -13.19 -19.17
N LYS A 37 -0.44 -14.25 -19.34
CA LYS A 37 0.46 -14.72 -18.28
C LYS A 37 1.64 -13.78 -18.12
N THR A 38 2.01 -13.48 -16.88
CA THR A 38 3.26 -12.83 -16.49
C THR A 38 4.39 -13.85 -16.39
N ALA A 39 5.62 -13.39 -16.16
CA ALA A 39 6.76 -14.26 -15.88
C ALA A 39 6.62 -15.09 -14.59
N SER A 40 5.81 -14.66 -13.60
CA SER A 40 5.45 -15.48 -12.44
C SER A 40 4.49 -16.61 -12.77
N GLY A 41 3.86 -16.57 -13.96
CA GLY A 41 2.82 -17.49 -14.39
C GLY A 41 1.40 -17.08 -14.00
N GLU A 42 1.24 -16.01 -13.21
CA GLU A 42 -0.05 -15.43 -12.83
C GLU A 42 -0.70 -14.70 -14.03
N ILE A 43 -2.03 -14.54 -14.00
CA ILE A 43 -2.74 -13.77 -15.03
C ILE A 43 -2.65 -12.29 -14.71
N PHE A 44 -2.09 -11.52 -15.63
CA PHE A 44 -1.96 -10.08 -15.52
C PHE A 44 -3.33 -9.38 -15.53
N SER A 45 -3.51 -8.46 -14.59
CA SER A 45 -4.62 -7.52 -14.54
C SER A 45 -4.11 -6.11 -14.19
N ASN A 46 -4.51 -5.13 -14.99
CA ASN A 46 -4.23 -3.72 -14.75
C ASN A 46 -4.89 -3.15 -13.48
N ASP A 47 -5.84 -3.89 -12.89
CA ASP A 47 -6.48 -3.53 -11.63
C ASP A 47 -5.67 -4.00 -10.40
N GLY A 48 -4.67 -4.88 -10.60
CA GLY A 48 -3.81 -5.40 -9.54
C GLY A 48 -2.80 -4.39 -9.00
N MET A 49 -2.14 -4.73 -7.89
CA MET A 49 -1.01 -3.99 -7.31
C MET A 49 0.30 -4.72 -7.59
N THR A 50 0.62 -4.88 -8.87
CA THR A 50 1.82 -5.59 -9.33
C THR A 50 2.68 -4.73 -10.26
N CYS A 51 3.89 -5.19 -10.52
CA CYS A 51 4.85 -4.53 -11.37
C CYS A 51 5.81 -5.50 -12.03
N ALA A 52 6.44 -5.03 -13.09
CA ALA A 52 7.45 -5.75 -13.82
C ALA A 52 8.81 -5.08 -13.68
N SER A 53 9.82 -5.87 -13.33
CA SER A 53 11.18 -5.40 -13.12
C SER A 53 12.18 -6.52 -13.41
N ASN A 54 13.34 -6.16 -13.96
CA ASN A 54 14.46 -7.08 -14.12
C ASN A 54 15.46 -7.00 -12.96
N ARG A 55 15.28 -6.06 -12.02
CA ARG A 55 16.23 -5.84 -10.91
C ARG A 55 15.91 -6.70 -9.68
N TYR A 56 14.63 -6.98 -9.45
CA TYR A 56 14.16 -7.67 -8.25
C TYR A 56 13.67 -9.07 -8.60
N GLU A 57 13.76 -10.00 -7.65
CA GLU A 57 13.25 -11.36 -7.84
C GLU A 57 11.72 -11.36 -8.01
N LEU A 58 11.18 -12.37 -8.69
CA LEU A 58 9.72 -12.53 -8.77
C LEU A 58 9.20 -12.85 -7.37
N GLY A 59 8.08 -12.24 -6.98
CA GLY A 59 7.50 -12.34 -5.65
C GLY A 59 7.99 -11.28 -4.66
N THR A 60 9.07 -10.56 -4.96
CA THR A 60 9.53 -9.45 -4.10
C THR A 60 8.49 -8.33 -4.09
N TYR A 61 8.19 -7.80 -2.90
CA TYR A 61 7.45 -6.56 -2.77
C TYR A 61 8.40 -5.38 -2.78
N VAL A 62 8.04 -4.33 -3.52
CA VAL A 62 8.82 -3.11 -3.60
C VAL A 62 7.96 -1.90 -3.26
N GLU A 63 8.53 -0.99 -2.48
CA GLU A 63 7.99 0.36 -2.33
C GLU A 63 8.49 1.21 -3.51
N VAL A 64 7.57 1.85 -4.22
CA VAL A 64 7.83 2.74 -5.35
C VAL A 64 7.38 4.13 -4.96
N THR A 65 8.32 5.07 -4.93
CA THR A 65 8.08 6.44 -4.47
C THR A 65 8.26 7.44 -5.60
N ASN A 66 7.25 8.26 -5.85
CA ASN A 66 7.34 9.40 -6.76
C ASN A 66 8.32 10.44 -6.19
N VAL A 67 9.43 10.69 -6.86
CA VAL A 67 10.48 11.61 -6.34
C VAL A 67 10.03 13.06 -6.25
N LYS A 68 8.98 13.45 -6.98
CA LYS A 68 8.48 14.82 -7.01
C LYS A 68 7.47 15.09 -5.90
N THR A 69 6.55 14.15 -5.64
CA THR A 69 5.47 14.33 -4.66
C THR A 69 5.77 13.68 -3.31
N GLY A 70 6.66 12.70 -3.27
CA GLY A 70 6.91 11.86 -2.10
C GLY A 70 5.85 10.78 -1.87
N GLU A 71 4.81 10.71 -2.71
CA GLU A 71 3.80 9.65 -2.65
C GLU A 71 4.44 8.29 -2.97
N SER A 72 4.04 7.26 -2.26
CA SER A 72 4.54 5.91 -2.44
C SER A 72 3.42 4.88 -2.50
N ILE A 73 3.72 3.77 -3.17
CA ILE A 73 2.89 2.57 -3.20
C ILE A 73 3.77 1.35 -2.93
N THR A 74 3.14 0.25 -2.54
CA THR A 74 3.78 -1.06 -2.53
C THR A 74 3.18 -1.94 -3.63
N CYS A 75 4.03 -2.62 -4.39
CA CYS A 75 3.57 -3.55 -5.43
C CYS A 75 4.45 -4.81 -5.48
N LYS A 76 3.85 -5.93 -5.87
CA LYS A 76 4.55 -7.22 -6.06
C LYS A 76 5.23 -7.25 -7.42
N VAL A 77 6.47 -7.71 -7.48
CA VAL A 77 7.18 -7.99 -8.74
C VAL A 77 6.70 -9.33 -9.28
N ASP A 78 5.86 -9.34 -10.31
CA ASP A 78 5.26 -10.56 -10.89
C ASP A 78 5.68 -10.80 -12.34
N ASP A 79 6.35 -9.85 -12.98
CA ASP A 79 6.71 -9.95 -14.39
C ASP A 79 8.12 -9.41 -14.72
N ARG A 80 8.57 -9.69 -15.94
CA ARG A 80 9.83 -9.22 -16.52
C ARG A 80 9.57 -8.33 -17.73
N ILE A 81 10.49 -7.41 -18.00
CA ILE A 81 10.37 -6.48 -19.15
C ILE A 81 11.60 -6.55 -20.05
N GLY A 82 11.41 -6.43 -21.36
CA GLY A 82 12.54 -6.43 -22.30
C GLY A 82 13.48 -5.24 -22.14
N LYS A 83 13.00 -4.12 -21.59
CA LYS A 83 13.79 -2.90 -21.41
C LYS A 83 14.43 -2.85 -20.02
N ALA A 84 15.76 -2.95 -19.97
CA ALA A 84 16.51 -2.81 -18.72
C ALA A 84 16.38 -1.41 -18.11
N GLY A 85 16.53 -1.32 -16.78
CA GLY A 85 16.66 -0.05 -16.06
C GLY A 85 15.37 0.75 -15.90
N ARG A 86 14.19 0.12 -15.97
CA ARG A 86 12.89 0.72 -15.66
C ARG A 86 12.00 -0.24 -14.86
N ILE A 87 10.86 0.26 -14.38
CA ILE A 87 9.79 -0.54 -13.75
C ILE A 87 8.46 -0.24 -14.44
N ASP A 88 7.69 -1.28 -14.78
CA ASP A 88 6.37 -1.12 -15.38
C ASP A 88 5.29 -1.52 -14.39
N LEU A 89 4.48 -0.55 -14.00
CA LEU A 89 3.39 -0.73 -13.03
C LEU A 89 2.12 -1.17 -13.75
N THR A 90 1.19 -1.80 -13.02
CA THR A 90 -0.21 -1.82 -13.46
C THR A 90 -0.75 -0.39 -13.55
N LYS A 91 -1.79 -0.18 -14.37
CA LYS A 91 -2.47 1.12 -14.43
C LYS A 91 -3.03 1.56 -13.07
N ASN A 92 -3.57 0.64 -12.28
CA ASN A 92 -4.08 0.96 -10.94
C ASN A 92 -2.96 1.47 -10.02
N ALA A 93 -1.82 0.77 -9.99
CA ALA A 93 -0.65 1.19 -9.22
C ALA A 93 -0.13 2.57 -9.65
N PHE A 94 0.04 2.79 -10.97
CA PHE A 94 0.54 4.08 -11.46
C PHE A 94 -0.36 5.26 -11.11
N LYS A 95 -1.69 5.09 -11.23
CA LYS A 95 -2.68 6.15 -10.92
C LYS A 95 -2.61 6.64 -9.48
N GLN A 96 -2.15 5.81 -8.55
CA GLN A 96 -1.98 6.18 -7.15
C GLN A 96 -0.70 7.02 -6.91
N LEU A 97 0.24 7.02 -7.86
CA LEU A 97 1.47 7.83 -7.81
C LEU A 97 1.41 9.11 -8.66
N ALA A 98 0.67 9.07 -9.77
CA ALA A 98 0.56 10.19 -10.71
C ALA A 98 -0.62 10.01 -11.69
N PRO A 99 -1.12 11.11 -12.29
CA PRO A 99 -2.07 11.02 -13.39
C PRO A 99 -1.49 10.21 -14.57
N LEU A 100 -2.31 9.35 -15.20
CA LEU A 100 -1.86 8.53 -16.35
C LEU A 100 -1.31 9.38 -17.51
N SER A 101 -1.77 10.62 -17.69
CA SER A 101 -1.28 11.54 -18.73
C SER A 101 0.22 11.84 -18.62
N VAL A 102 0.84 11.59 -17.46
CA VAL A 102 2.29 11.72 -17.26
C VAL A 102 3.06 10.68 -18.08
N GLY A 103 2.55 9.45 -18.21
CA GLY A 103 3.15 8.37 -18.99
C GLY A 103 4.44 7.76 -18.39
N LEU A 104 5.41 8.61 -18.05
CA LEU A 104 6.71 8.24 -17.49
C LEU A 104 7.00 9.05 -16.23
N LEU A 105 7.35 8.37 -15.14
CA LEU A 105 7.54 8.99 -13.83
C LEU A 105 8.93 8.67 -13.27
N LYS A 106 9.64 9.66 -12.72
CA LYS A 106 10.88 9.39 -11.96
C LYS A 106 10.53 8.89 -10.57
N VAL A 107 11.11 7.74 -10.20
CA VAL A 107 10.80 7.06 -8.95
C VAL A 107 12.05 6.58 -8.23
N GLN A 108 11.96 6.44 -6.91
CA GLN A 108 12.87 5.62 -6.12
C GLN A 108 12.18 4.30 -5.78
N VAL A 109 12.92 3.20 -5.87
CA VAL A 109 12.38 1.85 -5.62
C VAL A 109 13.27 1.12 -4.62
N LYS A 110 12.68 0.53 -3.58
CA LYS A 110 13.38 -0.31 -2.61
C LYS A 110 12.58 -1.58 -2.32
N PRO A 111 13.22 -2.73 -2.09
CA PRO A 111 12.53 -3.91 -1.59
C PRO A 111 12.02 -3.63 -0.17
N VAL A 112 10.86 -4.21 0.16
CA VAL A 112 10.26 -4.13 1.49
C VAL A 112 9.83 -5.52 1.94
N ASP A 113 10.11 -5.82 3.21
CA ASP A 113 9.64 -7.05 3.84
C ASP A 113 8.16 -6.89 4.14
N THR A 114 7.33 -7.62 3.40
CA THR A 114 5.91 -7.77 3.74
C THR A 114 5.77 -9.00 4.62
N ASP A 115 6.26 -8.91 5.85
CA ASP A 115 6.01 -9.94 6.87
C ASP A 115 4.51 -9.97 7.18
N GLY A 116 3.76 -10.81 6.47
CA GLY A 116 2.40 -11.23 6.83
C GLY A 116 1.26 -10.24 6.65
N LYS A 117 1.48 -8.97 6.27
CA LYS A 117 0.38 -8.03 5.97
C LYS A 117 -0.06 -8.08 4.50
N GLN A 118 -0.57 -9.24 4.09
CA GLN A 118 -1.64 -9.22 3.09
C GLN A 118 -2.91 -8.94 3.91
N GLU A 119 -3.30 -7.68 4.07
CA GLU A 119 -4.67 -7.41 4.50
C GLU A 119 -5.58 -7.92 3.39
N ASN A 120 -6.07 -9.13 3.58
CA ASN A 120 -7.12 -9.75 2.81
C ASN A 120 -8.24 -8.72 2.60
N THR A 121 -8.48 -8.37 1.33
CA THR A 121 -9.49 -7.39 0.93
C THR A 121 -10.85 -7.67 1.55
N ALA A 122 -11.17 -8.96 1.80
CA ALA A 122 -12.36 -9.38 2.52
C ALA A 122 -12.41 -8.85 3.97
N ASP A 123 -11.32 -8.93 4.74
CA ASP A 123 -11.26 -8.47 6.13
C ASP A 123 -11.28 -6.94 6.20
N VAL A 124 -10.64 -6.26 5.23
CA VAL A 124 -10.72 -4.79 5.12
C VAL A 124 -12.14 -4.33 4.80
N MET A 125 -12.83 -5.04 3.90
CA MET A 125 -14.25 -4.75 3.60
C MET A 125 -15.14 -5.04 4.82
N PHE A 126 -14.89 -6.13 5.54
CA PHE A 126 -15.64 -6.47 6.75
C PHE A 126 -15.44 -5.46 7.88
N ALA A 127 -14.20 -4.98 8.07
CA ALA A 127 -13.87 -3.97 9.06
C ALA A 127 -14.49 -2.60 8.73
N LYS A 128 -14.51 -2.22 7.44
CA LYS A 128 -15.17 -0.98 7.00
C LYS A 128 -16.69 -1.04 7.18
N ASP A 129 -17.31 -2.17 6.86
CA ASP A 129 -18.75 -2.39 7.08
C ASP A 129 -19.11 -2.37 8.58
N ALA A 130 -18.28 -2.99 9.42
CA ALA A 130 -18.46 -2.97 10.86
C ALA A 130 -18.34 -1.54 11.43
N LEU A 131 -17.36 -0.75 10.94
CA LEU A 131 -17.19 0.64 11.35
C LEU A 131 -18.36 1.54 10.88
N ALA A 132 -18.89 1.30 9.67
CA ALA A 132 -20.06 2.03 9.17
C ALA A 132 -21.31 1.73 10.02
N LYS A 133 -21.53 0.46 10.38
CA LYS A 133 -22.63 0.04 11.27
C LYS A 133 -22.49 0.64 12.67
N GLN A 134 -21.26 0.71 13.21
CA GLN A 134 -21.02 1.32 14.51
C GLN A 134 -21.31 2.82 14.50
N LYS A 135 -20.94 3.54 13.43
CA LYS A 135 -21.26 4.97 13.28
C LYS A 135 -22.76 5.22 13.19
N LEU A 136 -23.49 4.42 12.41
CA LEU A 136 -24.95 4.47 12.32
C LEU A 136 -25.62 4.25 13.69
N ALA A 137 -25.17 3.23 14.44
CA ALA A 137 -25.70 2.95 15.78
C ALA A 137 -25.42 4.08 16.79
N GLN A 138 -24.25 4.74 16.69
CA GLN A 138 -23.92 5.89 17.52
C GLN A 138 -24.76 7.12 17.18
N ASP A 139 -25.04 7.35 15.90
CA ASP A 139 -25.90 8.45 15.45
C ASP A 139 -27.35 8.26 15.91
N GLU A 140 -27.88 7.03 15.86
CA GLU A 140 -29.22 6.69 16.39
C GLU A 140 -29.31 6.91 17.91
N GLN A 141 -28.27 6.52 18.66
CA GLN A 141 -28.19 6.79 20.10
C GLN A 141 -28.13 8.30 20.39
N ARG A 142 -27.41 9.07 19.57
CA ARG A 142 -27.32 10.54 19.69
C ARG A 142 -28.67 11.20 19.41
N ILE A 143 -29.40 10.72 18.40
CA ILE A 143 -30.75 11.22 18.05
C ILE A 143 -31.75 10.91 19.17
N ASN A 144 -31.77 9.68 19.68
CA ASN A 144 -32.70 9.30 20.74
C ASN A 144 -32.43 10.04 22.06
N LYS A 145 -31.15 10.27 22.40
CA LYS A 145 -30.78 11.07 23.57
C LYS A 145 -31.24 12.53 23.43
N ASN A 146 -31.07 13.14 22.25
CA ASN A 146 -31.54 14.51 22.00
C ASN A 146 -33.07 14.64 22.09
N ASN A 147 -33.81 13.58 21.74
CA ASN A 147 -35.26 13.54 21.87
C ASN A 147 -35.74 13.30 23.32
N GLN A 148 -34.95 12.62 24.15
CA GLN A 148 -35.21 12.44 25.58
C GLN A 148 -34.86 13.67 26.42
N ASP A 149 -33.81 14.41 26.04
CA ASP A 149 -33.31 15.60 26.75
C ASP A 149 -34.03 16.91 26.35
N GLY A 150 -35.07 16.83 25.51
CA GLY A 150 -36.14 17.84 25.45
C GLY A 150 -35.73 19.29 25.20
N THR A 151 -34.76 19.58 24.33
CA THR A 151 -34.53 20.95 23.83
C THR A 151 -35.02 21.09 22.39
N VAL A 152 -36.32 20.85 22.19
CA VAL A 152 -37.04 21.51 21.09
C VAL A 152 -37.74 22.70 21.74
N HIS A 153 -37.02 23.81 21.90
CA HIS A 153 -37.67 25.10 22.09
C HIS A 153 -38.43 25.38 20.80
N LEU A 154 -39.67 24.88 20.73
CA LEU A 154 -40.69 25.43 19.85
C LEU A 154 -40.92 26.85 20.36
N ALA A 155 -40.20 27.81 19.77
CA ALA A 155 -40.60 29.20 19.82
C ALA A 155 -41.96 29.28 19.13
N PHE A 156 -43.02 29.10 19.91
CA PHE A 156 -44.33 29.62 19.57
C PHE A 156 -44.16 31.13 19.53
N ASP A 157 -44.04 31.65 18.32
CA ASP A 157 -44.23 33.06 18.01
C ASP A 157 -45.70 33.39 18.32
N GLN A 158 -45.96 33.70 19.60
CA GLN A 158 -47.14 34.43 20.02
C GLN A 158 -46.72 35.89 20.14
N ASP A 159 -46.83 36.63 19.05
CA ASP A 159 -47.09 38.06 19.13
C ASP A 159 -47.90 38.57 17.93
N ARG A 160 -49.16 38.87 18.26
CA ARG A 160 -50.13 39.81 17.66
C ARG A 160 -50.97 39.38 16.46
#